data_AF-A0A916UNS2-F1
#
_entry.id   AF-A0A916UNS2-F1
#
_cell.length_a   1.000
_cell.length_b   1.000
_cell.length_c   1.000
_cell.angle_alpha   90.00
_cell.angle_beta   90.00
_cell.angle_gamma   90.00
#
_symmetry.space_group_name_H-M   'P 1'
#
loop_
_entity.id
_entity.type
_entity.pdbx_description
1 polymer ?
#
loop_
_entity_poly.entity_id
_entity_poly.type
_entity_poly.pdbx_seq_one_letter_code
_entity_poly.pdbx_strand_id
1 'polypeptide(L)'
;MHLPDVALVDLNLRDGLTGLQVAHDIMRDYDTQVVFITSERQLARLDDPHVIGCLPKPFTSAMFKATMSFVTQIIRLGTADEVWQSPPGLVVASQYRR
;
A
#
# COMPACT_ATOMS: atom_id res chain seq x y z
N MET A 1 23.47 4.12 1.72
CA MET A 1 22.24 3.78 2.47
C MET A 1 21.27 3.14 1.48
N HIS A 2 20.50 2.13 1.88
CA HIS A 2 19.51 1.47 1.01
C HIS A 2 18.13 1.99 1.40
N LEU A 3 17.41 2.58 0.44
CA LEU A 3 16.03 3.04 0.63
C LEU A 3 15.08 1.88 0.31
N PRO A 4 13.98 1.72 1.07
CA PRO A 4 12.99 0.69 0.77
C PRO A 4 12.20 1.03 -0.50
N ASP A 5 11.93 0.04 -1.34
CA ASP A 5 11.05 0.19 -2.50
C ASP A 5 9.58 0.41 -2.07
N VAL A 6 9.20 -0.15 -0.92
CA VAL A 6 7.84 -0.05 -0.35
C VAL A 6 7.84 0.07 1.16
N ALA A 7 6.93 0.90 1.68
CA ALA A 7 6.60 1.02 3.08
C ALA A 7 5.19 0.47 3.37
N LEU A 8 5.08 -0.30 4.45
CA LEU A 8 3.81 -0.78 4.98
C LEU A 8 3.42 0.09 6.17
N VAL A 9 2.36 0.89 6.04
CA VAL A 9 2.06 1.97 6.99
C VAL A 9 0.70 1.73 7.65
N ASP A 10 0.67 1.64 8.98
CA ASP A 10 -0.59 1.72 9.73
C ASP A 10 -1.03 3.18 9.85
N LEU A 11 -2.33 3.44 9.78
CA LEU A 11 -2.90 4.78 9.99
C LEU A 11 -2.91 5.17 11.46
N ASN A 12 -3.19 4.22 12.35
CA ASN A 12 -3.26 4.43 13.79
C ASN A 12 -1.96 3.95 14.43
N LEU A 13 -1.03 4.89 14.62
CA LEU A 13 0.23 4.66 15.29
C LEU A 13 0.08 4.95 16.80
N ARG A 14 1.16 4.79 17.57
CA ARG A 14 1.13 4.96 19.04
C ARG A 14 0.64 6.34 19.47
N ASP A 15 0.89 7.36 18.67
CA ASP A 15 0.51 8.75 18.85
C ASP A 15 -0.84 9.13 18.22
N GLY A 16 -1.59 8.14 17.70
CA GLY A 16 -2.92 8.33 17.12
C GLY A 16 -2.92 8.27 15.59
N LEU A 17 -3.81 9.04 14.96
CA LEU A 17 -4.02 9.04 13.50
C LEU A 17 -2.93 9.83 12.75
N THR A 18 -1.68 9.42 12.93
CA THR A 18 -0.49 10.08 12.36
C THR A 18 0.07 9.34 11.15
N GLY A 19 -0.39 8.11 10.88
CA GLY A 19 0.12 7.28 9.78
C GLY A 19 -0.07 7.89 8.39
N LEU A 20 -1.09 8.73 8.19
CA LEU A 20 -1.24 9.50 6.95
C LEU A 20 -0.09 10.49 6.75
N GLN A 21 0.28 11.21 7.81
CA GLN A 21 1.40 12.16 7.77
C GLN A 21 2.72 11.42 7.55
N VAL A 22 2.92 10.30 8.25
CA VAL A 22 4.11 9.45 8.07
C VAL A 22 4.21 8.93 6.64
N ALA A 23 3.12 8.41 6.06
CA ALA A 23 3.12 7.98 4.66
C ALA A 23 3.45 9.14 3.71
N HIS A 24 2.85 10.31 3.92
CA HIS A 24 3.15 11.49 3.11
C HIS A 24 4.64 11.88 3.17
N ASP A 25 5.24 11.90 4.36
CA ASP A 25 6.65 12.21 4.52
C ASP A 25 7.55 11.14 3.88
N ILE A 26 7.18 9.85 3.99
CA ILE A 26 7.89 8.75 3.32
C ILE A 26 7.89 8.92 1.80
N MET A 27 6.72 9.18 1.20
CA MET A 27 6.58 9.34 -0.24
C MET A 27 7.35 10.58 -0.73
N ARG A 28 7.24 11.71 -0.01
CA ARG A 28 7.90 12.97 -0.36
C ARG A 28 9.43 12.87 -0.26
N ASP A 29 9.95 12.26 0.79
CA ASP A 29 11.38 12.35 1.13
C ASP A 29 12.20 11.19 0.53
N TYR A 30 11.56 10.07 0.18
CA TYR A 30 12.26 8.84 -0.24
C TYR A 30 11.78 8.21 -1.55
N ASP A 31 10.77 8.78 -2.23
CA ASP A 31 10.17 8.21 -3.45
C ASP A 31 9.71 6.75 -3.27
N THR A 32 9.39 6.38 -2.02
CA THR A 32 8.99 5.03 -1.62
C THR A 32 7.49 4.83 -1.82
N GLN A 33 7.10 3.71 -2.44
CA GLN A 33 5.71 3.33 -2.58
C GLN A 33 5.08 2.97 -1.22
N VAL A 34 3.79 3.20 -1.04
CA VAL A 34 3.08 2.94 0.22
C VAL A 34 1.95 1.93 0.03
N VAL A 35 1.86 1.00 0.98
CA VAL A 35 0.64 0.20 1.22
C VAL A 35 0.16 0.49 2.63
N PHE A 36 -1.08 0.95 2.76
CA PHE A 36 -1.68 1.10 4.08
C PHE A 36 -2.08 -0.26 4.65
N ILE A 37 -1.82 -0.47 5.94
CA ILE A 37 -2.25 -1.66 6.68
C ILE A 37 -2.96 -1.22 7.96
N THR A 38 -4.29 -1.18 7.93
CA THR A 38 -5.08 -0.52 8.99
C THR A 38 -6.43 -1.19 9.21
N SER A 39 -7.05 -1.02 10.37
CA SER A 39 -8.44 -1.45 10.60
C SER A 39 -9.44 -0.43 10.02
N GLU A 40 -9.05 0.84 9.92
CA GLU A 40 -9.89 1.98 9.52
C GLU A 40 -9.71 2.34 8.04
N ARG A 41 -9.87 1.35 7.15
CA ARG A 41 -9.54 1.47 5.71
C ARG A 41 -10.17 2.69 5.00
N GLN A 42 -11.33 3.16 5.45
CA GLN A 42 -12.00 4.34 4.87
C GLN A 42 -11.20 5.64 5.04
N LEU A 43 -10.24 5.67 5.96
CA LEU A 43 -9.36 6.83 6.19
C LEU A 43 -8.11 6.79 5.31
N ALA A 44 -7.85 5.69 4.61
CA ALA A 44 -6.71 5.58 3.70
C ALA A 44 -6.95 6.45 2.45
N ARG A 45 -5.99 7.32 2.14
CA ARG A 45 -6.00 8.19 0.96
C ARG A 45 -5.29 7.47 -0.19
N LEU A 46 -6.07 6.96 -1.14
CA LEU A 46 -5.58 6.14 -2.27
C LEU A 46 -5.36 6.95 -3.55
N ASP A 47 -5.59 8.26 -3.51
CA ASP A 47 -5.48 9.20 -4.64
C ASP A 47 -4.03 9.59 -4.97
N ASP A 48 -3.07 9.29 -4.10
CA ASP A 48 -1.65 9.59 -4.32
C ASP A 48 -1.00 8.58 -5.30
N PRO A 49 -0.20 9.04 -6.29
CA PRO A 49 0.50 8.17 -7.23
C PRO A 49 1.44 7.13 -6.60
N HIS A 50 1.96 7.36 -5.38
CA HIS A 50 2.84 6.42 -4.70
C HIS A 50 2.08 5.44 -3.79
N VAL A 51 0.75 5.56 -3.67
CA VAL A 51 -0.06 4.65 -2.87
C VAL A 51 -0.56 3.51 -3.74
N ILE A 52 -0.09 2.29 -3.46
CA ILE A 52 -0.51 1.08 -4.17
C ILE A 52 -1.91 0.63 -3.71
N GLY A 53 -2.21 0.77 -2.43
CA GLY A 53 -3.51 0.36 -1.88
C GLY A 53 -3.55 0.26 -0.36
N CYS A 54 -4.63 -0.35 0.14
CA CYS A 54 -4.87 -0.59 1.56
C CYS A 54 -5.27 -2.05 1.83
N LEU A 55 -4.50 -2.75 2.67
CA LEU A 55 -4.82 -4.08 3.20
C LEU A 55 -5.47 -3.93 4.58
N PRO A 56 -6.80 -4.13 4.71
CA PRO A 56 -7.49 -3.99 5.98
C PRO A 56 -7.11 -5.10 6.96
N LYS A 57 -6.96 -4.74 8.25
CA LYS A 57 -6.87 -5.69 9.37
C LYS A 57 -8.28 -6.17 9.77
N PRO A 58 -8.44 -7.42 10.23
CA PRO A 58 -7.45 -8.49 10.22
C PRO A 58 -7.27 -9.08 8.81
N PHE A 59 -6.07 -9.59 8.53
CA PHE A 59 -5.75 -10.31 7.29
C PHE A 59 -5.04 -11.62 7.60
N THR A 60 -5.14 -12.58 6.68
CA THR A 60 -4.42 -13.86 6.79
C THR A 60 -3.01 -13.75 6.21
N SER A 61 -2.12 -14.68 6.57
CA SER A 61 -0.80 -14.79 5.95
C SER A 61 -0.88 -15.03 4.44
N ALA A 62 -1.93 -15.71 3.96
CA ALA A 62 -2.15 -15.92 2.53
C ALA A 62 -2.49 -14.60 1.81
N MET A 63 -3.37 -13.78 2.41
CA MET A 63 -3.70 -12.45 1.89
C MET A 63 -2.48 -11.53 1.88
N PHE A 64 -1.68 -11.56 2.95
CA PHE A 64 -0.45 -10.77 3.03
C PHE A 64 0.56 -11.17 1.95
N LYS A 65 0.78 -12.49 1.75
CA LYS A 65 1.65 -12.98 0.67
C LYS A 65 1.16 -12.58 -0.72
N ALA A 66 -0.14 -12.72 -1.00
CA ALA A 66 -0.73 -12.30 -2.27
C ALA A 66 -0.56 -10.78 -2.49
N THR A 67 -0.74 -9.99 -1.43
CA THR A 67 -0.51 -8.53 -1.45
C THR A 67 0.95 -8.20 -1.76
N MET A 68 1.91 -8.86 -1.11
CA MET A 68 3.34 -8.61 -1.37
C MET A 68 3.78 -9.05 -2.77
N SER A 69 3.23 -10.15 -3.30
CA SER A 69 3.45 -10.55 -4.70
C SER A 69 2.96 -9.49 -5.67
N PHE A 70 1.76 -8.93 -5.42
CA PHE A 70 1.19 -7.85 -6.23
C PHE A 70 2.04 -6.58 -6.16
N VAL A 71 2.41 -6.13 -4.96
CA VAL A 71 3.29 -4.98 -4.73
C VAL A 71 4.63 -5.13 -5.45
N THR A 72 5.26 -6.30 -5.35
CA THR A 72 6.54 -6.60 -6.01
C THR A 72 6.44 -6.45 -7.53
N GLN A 73 5.30 -6.84 -8.11
CA GLN A 73 5.09 -6.68 -9.54
C GLN A 73 4.88 -5.21 -9.93
N ILE A 74 4.08 -4.46 -9.19
CA ILE A 74 3.89 -3.02 -9.42
C ILE A 74 5.25 -2.31 -9.43
N ILE A 75 6.09 -2.58 -8.43
CA ILE A 75 7.44 -1.99 -8.33
C ILE A 75 8.30 -2.35 -9.54
N ARG A 76 8.22 -3.59 -10.04
CA ARG A 76 9.07 -4.06 -11.15
C ARG A 76 8.61 -3.62 -12.53
N LEU A 77 7.30 -3.53 -12.76
CA LEU A 77 6.70 -3.33 -14.08
C LEU A 77 6.06 -1.95 -14.23
N GLY A 78 5.93 -1.17 -13.15
CA GLY A 78 5.22 0.10 -13.10
C GLY A 78 3.69 -0.02 -13.22
N THR A 79 3.16 -1.21 -13.54
CA THR A 79 1.74 -1.48 -13.72
C THR A 79 1.40 -2.92 -13.37
N ALA A 80 0.13 -3.20 -13.06
CA ALA A 80 -0.41 -4.56 -13.14
C ALA A 80 -0.87 -4.83 -14.59
N ASP A 81 -0.43 -5.93 -15.20
CA ASP A 81 -0.83 -6.31 -16.58
C ASP A 81 -2.34 -6.68 -16.70
N GLU A 82 -2.80 -7.02 -17.90
CA GLU A 82 -4.22 -7.25 -18.25
C GLU A 82 -4.89 -8.50 -17.62
N VAL A 83 -4.14 -9.40 -16.96
CA VAL A 83 -4.66 -10.68 -16.44
C VAL A 83 -4.87 -10.67 -14.91
N TRP A 84 -4.72 -9.53 -14.25
CA TRP A 84 -4.52 -9.52 -12.80
C TRP A 84 -5.82 -9.41 -11.99
N GLN A 85 -6.07 -10.42 -11.15
CA GLN A 85 -7.05 -10.32 -10.08
C GLN A 85 -6.44 -9.59 -8.88
N SER A 86 -7.14 -8.57 -8.39
CA SER A 86 -6.78 -7.90 -7.12
C SER A 86 -6.56 -8.95 -6.02
N PRO A 87 -5.46 -8.88 -5.24
CA PRO A 87 -5.25 -9.77 -4.12
C PRO A 87 -6.47 -9.78 -3.19
N PRO A 88 -6.88 -10.94 -2.67
CA PRO A 88 -8.02 -11.03 -1.77
C PRO A 88 -7.89 -10.04 -0.59
N GLY A 89 -8.88 -9.17 -0.46
CA GLY A 89 -8.98 -8.17 0.60
C GLY A 89 -8.15 -6.90 0.41
N LEU A 90 -7.23 -6.84 -0.57
CA LEU A 90 -6.52 -5.59 -0.87
C LEU A 90 -7.47 -4.63 -1.60
N VAL A 91 -7.61 -3.41 -1.08
CA VAL A 91 -8.22 -2.30 -1.81
C VAL A 91 -7.14 -1.62 -2.63
N VAL A 92 -7.08 -1.94 -3.92
CA VAL A 92 -6.08 -1.39 -4.85
C VAL A 92 -6.44 0.05 -5.22
N ALA A 93 -5.45 0.95 -5.29
CA ALA A 93 -5.66 2.32 -5.75
C ALA A 93 -6.06 2.36 -7.25
N SER A 94 -6.89 3.32 -7.65
CA SER A 94 -7.54 3.29 -8.98
C SER A 94 -6.56 3.30 -10.15
N GLN A 95 -5.42 3.96 -10.00
CA GLN A 95 -4.36 4.05 -11.00
C GLN A 95 -3.70 2.69 -11.32
N TYR A 96 -3.83 1.71 -10.42
CA TYR A 96 -3.32 0.35 -10.60
C TYR A 96 -4.43 -0.66 -10.95
N ARG A 97 -5.68 -0.20 -11.14
CA ARG A 97 -6.78 -1.02 -11.66
C ARG A 97 -6.79 -0.85 -13.18
N ARG A 98 -6.51 -1.92 -13.93
CA ARG A 98 -6.72 -1.98 -15.39
C ARG A 98 -7.81 -2.98 -15.70
#